data_AF-A0A364JW19-F1
#
_entry.id   AF-A0A364JW19-F1
#
_cell.length_a   1.000
_cell.length_b   1.000
_cell.length_c   1.000
_cell.angle_alpha   90.00
_cell.angle_beta   90.00
_cell.angle_gamma   90.00
#
_symmetry.space_group_name_H-M   'P 1'
#
loop_
_entity.id
_entity.type
_entity.pdbx_description
1 polymer ?
#
loop_
_entity_poly.entity_id
_entity_poly.type
_entity_poly.pdbx_seq_one_letter_code
_entity_poly.pdbx_strand_id
1 'polypeptide(L)'
;MTTKSNADVMFVGLLALAFFLCGLGVLGFQIFEYLKTGIWSGFSLLNLLSLFVDDPWIYYPQSWFGVHKILAFIPSSATMFVIGYFILVSN
;
A
#
# COMPACT_ATOMS: atom_id res chain seq x y z
N MET A 1 -20.31 26.20 5.42
CA MET A 1 -19.14 25.70 6.14
C MET A 1 -19.65 24.64 7.12
N THR A 2 -19.74 23.38 6.69
CA THR A 2 -20.26 22.28 7.51
C THR A 2 -19.14 21.80 8.44
N THR A 3 -19.27 22.05 9.73
CA THR A 3 -18.35 21.54 10.75
C THR A 3 -18.48 20.02 10.83
N LYS A 4 -17.41 19.28 10.52
CA LYS A 4 -17.36 17.81 10.67
C LYS A 4 -17.57 17.43 12.13
N SER A 5 -18.26 16.32 12.39
CA SER A 5 -18.43 15.79 13.74
C SER A 5 -17.08 15.33 14.30
N ASN A 6 -16.87 15.45 15.61
CA ASN A 6 -15.65 14.95 16.27
C ASN A 6 -15.44 13.44 16.03
N ALA A 7 -16.53 12.68 15.87
CA ALA A 7 -16.47 11.25 15.53
C ALA A 7 -15.91 11.01 14.12
N ASP A 8 -16.25 11.86 13.15
CA ASP A 8 -15.76 11.74 11.77
C ASP A 8 -14.25 12.01 11.72
N VAL A 9 -13.79 13.02 12.46
CA VAL A 9 -12.36 13.39 12.54
C VAL A 9 -11.56 12.26 13.20
N MET A 10 -12.06 11.67 14.30
CA MET A 10 -11.41 10.52 14.94
C MET A 10 -11.35 9.29 14.03
N PHE A 11 -12.46 8.96 13.34
CA PHE A 11 -12.50 7.81 12.45
C PHE A 11 -11.47 7.92 11.32
N VAL A 12 -11.42 9.08 10.66
CA VAL A 12 -10.47 9.32 9.57
C VAL A 12 -9.03 9.35 10.08
N GLY A 13 -8.78 9.90 11.27
CA GLY A 13 -7.47 9.87 11.91
C GLY A 13 -6.97 8.45 12.22
N LEU A 14 -7.86 7.57 12.72
CA LEU A 14 -7.56 6.16 12.93
C LEU A 14 -7.28 5.42 11.62
N LEU A 15 -8.04 5.73 10.57
CA LEU A 15 -7.83 5.16 9.24
C LEU A 15 -6.45 5.54 8.69
N ALA A 16 -6.09 6.83 8.76
CA ALA A 16 -4.79 7.33 8.33
C ALA A 16 -3.63 6.66 9.08
N LEU A 17 -3.77 6.51 10.41
CA LEU A 17 -2.77 5.83 11.24
C LEU A 17 -2.60 4.36 10.83
N ALA A 18 -3.70 3.65 10.57
CA ALA A 18 -3.65 2.25 10.14
C ALA A 18 -2.90 2.08 8.81
N PHE A 19 -3.18 2.93 7.81
CA PHE A 19 -2.45 2.92 6.53
C PHE A 19 -0.97 3.24 6.70
N PHE A 20 -0.63 4.19 7.58
CA PHE A 20 0.77 4.54 7.86
C PHE A 20 1.54 3.40 8.53
N LEU A 21 0.93 2.73 9.51
CA LEU A 21 1.52 1.56 10.19
C LEU A 21 1.69 0.37 9.25
N CYS A 22 0.73 0.12 8.35
CA CYS A 22 0.89 -0.89 7.30
C CYS A 22 2.06 -0.55 6.37
N GLY A 23 2.20 0.71 5.94
CA GLY A 23 3.32 1.16 5.13
C GLY A 23 4.67 0.94 5.81
N LEU A 24 4.77 1.25 7.10
CA LEU A 24 5.95 0.96 7.92
C LEU A 24 6.24 -0.55 8.04
N GLY A 25 5.20 -1.37 8.22
CA GLY A 25 5.34 -2.83 8.27
C GLY A 25 5.90 -3.42 6.98
N VAL A 26 5.38 -2.96 5.82
CA VAL A 26 5.88 -3.37 4.50
C VAL A 26 7.32 -2.91 4.30
N LEU A 27 7.66 -1.67 4.68
CA LEU A 27 9.03 -1.17 4.58
C LEU A 27 9.99 -1.96 5.48
N GLY A 28 9.58 -2.27 6.72
CA GLY A 28 10.34 -3.10 7.64
C GLY A 28 10.59 -4.50 7.09
N PHE A 29 9.59 -5.10 6.44
CA PHE A 29 9.73 -6.38 5.75
C PHE A 29 10.72 -6.30 4.57
N GLN A 30 10.63 -5.26 3.73
CA GLN A 30 11.58 -5.02 2.64
C GLN A 30 13.02 -4.87 3.15
N ILE A 31 13.23 -4.13 4.24
CA ILE A 31 14.54 -3.97 4.88
C ILE A 31 15.04 -5.30 5.44
N PHE A 32 14.18 -6.07 6.13
CA PHE A 32 14.55 -7.37 6.68
C PHE A 32 14.98 -8.37 5.59
N GLU A 33 14.23 -8.46 4.49
CA GLU A 33 14.58 -9.29 3.34
C GLU A 33 15.87 -8.82 2.67
N TYR A 34 16.09 -7.50 2.55
CA TYR A 34 17.34 -6.94 2.05
C TYR A 34 18.53 -7.34 2.93
N LEU A 35 18.39 -7.26 4.26
CA LEU A 35 19.44 -7.65 5.20
C LEU A 35 19.74 -9.16 5.16
N LYS A 36 18.73 -9.99 4.90
CA LYS A 36 18.90 -11.45 4.78
C LYS A 36 19.55 -11.89 3.48
N THR A 37 19.12 -11.29 2.36
CA THR A 37 19.46 -11.79 1.02
C THR A 37 20.50 -10.93 0.31
N GLY A 38 20.76 -9.71 0.80
CA GLY A 38 21.59 -8.71 0.13
C GLY A 38 20.95 -8.11 -1.13
N ILE A 39 19.73 -8.54 -1.50
CA ILE A 39 19.02 -8.11 -2.71
C ILE A 39 17.81 -7.28 -2.29
N TRP A 40 17.67 -6.09 -2.86
CA TRP A 40 16.50 -5.26 -2.59
C TRP A 40 15.30 -5.83 -3.34
N SER A 41 14.50 -6.63 -2.64
CA SER A 41 13.26 -7.17 -3.19
C SER A 41 12.17 -6.10 -3.15
N GLY A 42 11.86 -5.54 -4.33
CA GLY A 42 10.76 -4.60 -4.50
C GLY A 42 9.42 -5.28 -4.24
N PHE A 43 8.91 -5.20 -3.01
CA PHE A 43 7.54 -5.63 -2.72
C PHE A 43 6.58 -4.68 -3.43
N SER A 44 6.02 -5.14 -4.55
CA SER A 44 5.18 -4.34 -5.43
C SER A 44 3.73 -4.27 -4.96
N LEU A 45 2.95 -3.39 -5.57
CA LEU A 45 1.51 -3.31 -5.38
C LEU A 45 0.79 -4.62 -5.75
N LEU A 46 1.30 -5.37 -6.73
CA LEU A 46 0.78 -6.70 -7.07
C LEU A 46 1.01 -7.71 -5.95
N ASN A 47 2.20 -7.72 -5.35
CA ASN A 47 2.51 -8.61 -4.22
C ASN A 47 1.63 -8.28 -3.01
N LEU A 48 1.27 -7.01 -2.83
CA LEU A 48 0.31 -6.61 -1.81
C LEU A 48 -1.10 -7.07 -2.18
N LEU A 49 -1.54 -6.86 -3.42
CA LEU A 49 -2.86 -7.25 -3.90
C LEU A 49 -3.09 -8.77 -3.79
N SER A 50 -2.06 -9.57 -4.06
CA SER A 50 -2.12 -11.03 -3.93
C SER A 50 -2.40 -11.54 -2.51
N LEU A 51 -2.22 -10.70 -1.48
CA LEU A 51 -2.56 -11.07 -0.10
C LEU A 51 -4.07 -10.94 0.19
N PHE A 52 -4.79 -10.17 -0.63
CA PHE A 52 -6.21 -9.89 -0.42
C PHE A 52 -7.10 -10.50 -1.50
N VAL A 53 -6.55 -10.71 -2.70
CA VAL A 53 -7.26 -11.19 -3.87
C VAL A 53 -6.48 -12.34 -4.49
N ASP A 54 -7.11 -13.50 -4.59
CA ASP A 54 -6.57 -14.68 -5.27
C ASP A 54 -7.13 -14.74 -6.69
N ASP A 55 -6.57 -13.90 -7.57
CA ASP A 55 -6.94 -13.84 -8.99
C ASP A 55 -5.79 -14.36 -9.86
N PRO A 56 -6.04 -15.34 -10.76
CA PRO A 56 -5.02 -15.87 -11.67
C PRO A 56 -4.31 -14.79 -12.50
N TRP A 57 -4.98 -13.68 -12.79
CA TRP A 57 -4.44 -12.53 -13.52
C TRP A 57 -3.22 -11.92 -12.82
N ILE A 58 -3.13 -12.01 -11.49
CA ILE A 58 -2.02 -11.47 -10.70
C ILE A 58 -0.73 -12.25 -10.98
N TYR A 59 -0.83 -13.57 -11.07
CA TYR A 59 0.31 -14.47 -11.28
C TYR A 59 0.60 -14.73 -12.76
N TYR A 60 -0.47 -14.83 -13.57
CA TYR A 60 -0.43 -15.15 -14.99
C TYR A 60 -1.41 -14.24 -15.75
N PRO A 61 -1.06 -12.96 -15.98
CA PRO A 61 -1.95 -12.02 -16.64
C PRO A 61 -2.28 -12.50 -18.06
N GLN A 62 -3.56 -12.72 -18.34
CA GLN A 62 -4.06 -13.07 -19.69
C GLN A 62 -4.52 -11.84 -20.48
N SER A 63 -4.63 -10.68 -19.83
CA SER A 63 -5.10 -9.42 -20.42
C SER A 63 -4.52 -8.22 -19.64
N TRP A 64 -4.72 -6.98 -20.10
CA TRP A 64 -4.31 -5.76 -19.37
C TRP A 64 -2.84 -5.71 -18.91
N PHE A 65 -1.93 -6.25 -19.72
CA PHE A 65 -0.50 -6.37 -19.40
C PHE A 65 0.17 -5.05 -18.98
N GLY A 66 -0.24 -3.92 -19.57
CA GLY A 66 0.30 -2.60 -19.21
C GLY A 66 -0.01 -2.22 -17.76
N VAL A 67 -1.25 -2.47 -17.32
CA VAL A 67 -1.69 -2.20 -15.94
C VAL A 67 -0.95 -3.12 -14.96
N HIS A 68 -0.82 -4.39 -15.31
CA HIS A 68 -0.06 -5.36 -14.53
C HIS A 68 1.39 -4.90 -14.33
N LYS A 69 2.09 -4.48 -15.41
CA LYS A 69 3.47 -3.97 -15.33
C LYS A 69 3.60 -2.71 -14.47
N ILE A 70 2.64 -1.79 -14.54
CA ILE A 70 2.64 -0.59 -13.70
C ILE A 70 2.48 -0.97 -12.22
N LEU A 71 1.52 -1.84 -11.89
CA LEU A 71 1.31 -2.32 -10.52
C LEU A 71 2.50 -3.13 -9.99
N ALA A 72 3.21 -3.85 -10.86
CA ALA A 72 4.44 -4.57 -10.53
C ALA A 72 5.61 -3.62 -10.23
N PHE A 73 5.60 -2.43 -10.83
CA PHE A 73 6.67 -1.45 -10.68
C PHE A 73 6.52 -0.57 -9.44
N ILE A 74 5.28 -0.25 -9.04
CA ILE A 74 5.04 0.68 -7.94
C ILE A 74 5.34 0.00 -6.59
N PRO A 75 6.21 0.59 -5.74
CA PRO A 75 6.44 0.11 -4.38
C PRO A 75 5.18 0.28 -3.52
N SER A 76 4.74 -0.79 -2.87
CA SER A 76 3.55 -0.75 -2.02
C SER A 76 3.74 0.12 -0.79
N SER A 77 4.95 0.18 -0.23
CA SER A 77 5.30 1.06 0.90
C SER A 77 5.09 2.53 0.58
N ALA A 78 5.59 3.01 -0.56
CA ALA A 78 5.37 4.38 -1.02
C ALA A 78 3.88 4.69 -1.23
N THR A 79 3.14 3.75 -1.81
CA THR A 79 1.69 3.89 -2.04
C THR A 79 0.93 4.06 -0.73
N MET A 80 1.23 3.25 0.29
CA MET A 80 0.57 3.33 1.59
C MET A 80 0.86 4.66 2.31
N PHE A 81 2.10 5.17 2.23
CA PHE A 81 2.42 6.49 2.78
C PHE A 81 1.67 7.62 2.07
N VAL A 82 1.60 7.57 0.74
CA VAL A 82 0.87 8.57 -0.05
C VAL A 82 -0.62 8.54 0.29
N ILE A 83 -1.24 7.36 0.36
CA ILE A 83 -2.66 7.22 0.73
C ILE A 83 -2.91 7.76 2.15
N GLY A 84 -2.10 7.37 3.14
CA GLY A 84 -2.23 7.85 4.51
C GLY A 84 -2.09 9.37 4.61
N TYR A 85 -1.15 9.98 3.88
CA TYR A 85 -0.99 11.43 3.82
C TYR A 85 -2.20 12.13 3.17
N PHE A 86 -2.70 11.62 2.05
CA PHE A 86 -3.88 12.19 1.39
C PHE A 86 -5.12 12.14 2.28
N ILE A 87 -5.34 11.03 2.99
CA ILE A 87 -6.45 10.90 3.94
C ILE A 87 -6.32 11.96 5.04
N LEU A 88 -5.11 12.18 5.55
CA LEU A 88 -4.87 13.17 6.60
C LEU A 88 -5.07 14.62 6.12
N VAL A 89 -4.65 14.96 4.91
CA VAL A 89 -4.73 16.33 4.35
C VAL A 89 -6.12 16.65 3.77
N SER A 90 -6.84 15.66 3.25
CA SER A 90 -8.20 15.83 2.73
C SER A 90 -9.27 15.96 3.83
N ASN A 91 -8.86 15.83 5.09
CA ASN A 91 -9.75 15.88 6.24
C ASN A 91 -9.83 17.28 6.85
#